data_AF-A0A1P8M839-F1
#
_entry.id   AF-A0A1P8M839-F1
#
_cell.length_a   1.000
_cell.length_b   1.000
_cell.length_c   1.000
_cell.angle_alpha   90.00
_cell.angle_beta   90.00
_cell.angle_gamma   90.00
#
_symmetry.space_group_name_H-M   'P 1'
#
loop_
_entity.id
_entity.type
_entity.pdbx_description
1 polymer ?
#
loop_
_entity_poly.entity_id
_entity_poly.type
_entity_poly.pdbx_seq_one_letter_code
_entity_poly.pdbx_strand_id
1 'polypeptide(L)'
;MGTRKRQDLLASALCLLIPLSGTAACVYEYPEAAQTPTTAPEAMPASTSAPATIAGTPGPYSDWKVLAREAKNYAELGALLRAPPEPVLLLEQGPLDGPLRGFGTTAKVPLAGQYAVTAACVGASGMKVAVGQEHPGAPFRPLELSLDCAGVTSQVIALQEGYVFAHLLLPGPGDAPWTGAVGGVTVTGTGSGATPTARLHPPRQ
;
A
#
# COMPACT_ATOMS: atom_id res chain seq x y z
N MET A 1 49.13 -38.18 0.70
CA MET A 1 48.92 -38.87 1.99
C MET A 1 48.49 -37.83 3.02
N GLY A 2 47.45 -38.12 3.82
CA GLY A 2 46.84 -37.18 4.79
C GLY A 2 45.30 -37.31 4.82
N THR A 3 44.79 -38.49 5.18
CA THR A 3 44.10 -38.83 6.46
C THR A 3 42.64 -38.39 6.58
N ARG A 4 41.73 -39.33 6.26
CA ARG A 4 40.37 -39.45 6.81
C ARG A 4 40.43 -40.01 8.24
N LYS A 5 39.56 -39.52 9.14
CA LYS A 5 38.88 -40.20 10.27
C LYS A 5 37.90 -39.14 10.83
N ARG A 6 36.57 -39.19 10.62
CA ARG A 6 35.50 -40.09 11.07
C ARG A 6 35.47 -40.37 12.57
N GLN A 7 34.35 -39.92 13.14
CA GLN A 7 33.59 -40.41 14.29
C GLN A 7 34.09 -39.97 15.67
N ASP A 8 33.34 -39.06 16.28
CA ASP A 8 32.86 -39.28 17.64
C ASP A 8 31.37 -38.93 17.71
N LEU A 9 30.61 -39.95 18.04
CA LEU A 9 29.18 -40.00 18.20
C LEU A 9 29.00 -40.33 19.68
N LEU A 10 28.76 -39.32 20.52
CA LEU A 10 28.36 -39.54 21.91
C LEU A 10 27.23 -38.58 22.24
N ALA A 11 26.05 -39.19 22.33
CA ALA A 11 24.82 -38.61 22.79
C ALA A 11 24.98 -38.12 24.24
N SER A 12 24.47 -36.93 24.53
CA SER A 12 23.96 -36.61 25.86
C SER A 12 22.81 -35.63 25.70
N ALA A 13 21.63 -36.18 25.92
CA ALA A 13 20.36 -35.49 26.05
C ALA A 13 20.49 -34.37 27.09
N LEU A 14 20.18 -33.14 26.69
CA LEU A 14 19.86 -32.08 27.64
C LEU A 14 18.47 -31.55 27.33
N CYS A 15 17.63 -31.75 28.33
CA CYS A 15 16.20 -31.53 28.36
C CYS A 15 15.77 -30.12 27.94
N LEU A 16 14.74 -30.09 27.07
CA LEU A 16 13.46 -29.42 27.30
C LEU A 16 13.45 -28.36 28.42
N LEU A 17 13.71 -27.11 28.07
CA LEU A 17 13.16 -25.93 28.75
C LEU A 17 12.79 -24.90 27.70
N ILE A 18 11.60 -25.05 27.12
CA ILE A 18 10.93 -23.99 26.36
C ILE A 18 10.24 -23.11 27.41
N PRO A 19 10.65 -21.86 27.65
CA PRO A 19 9.80 -20.94 28.38
C PRO A 19 8.59 -20.64 27.50
N LEU A 20 7.41 -21.15 27.91
CA LEU A 20 6.12 -20.66 27.44
C LEU A 20 6.04 -19.17 27.82
N SER A 21 6.45 -18.33 26.89
CA SER A 21 6.33 -16.88 26.98
C SER A 21 4.86 -16.58 26.71
N GLY A 22 4.07 -16.48 27.78
CA GLY A 22 2.69 -16.02 27.70
C GLY A 22 2.67 -14.60 27.14
N THR A 23 2.14 -14.42 25.94
CA THR A 23 1.76 -13.10 25.45
C THR A 23 0.53 -12.68 26.26
N ALA A 24 0.75 -11.87 27.29
CA ALA A 24 -0.32 -11.06 27.87
C ALA A 24 -0.78 -10.11 26.77
N ALA A 25 -1.85 -10.48 26.06
CA ALA A 25 -2.56 -9.54 25.22
C ALA A 25 -3.25 -8.56 26.17
N CYS A 26 -2.71 -7.34 26.26
CA CYS A 26 -3.41 -6.23 26.88
C CYS A 26 -4.64 -5.93 26.01
N VAL A 27 -5.78 -6.54 26.34
CA VAL A 27 -7.07 -6.02 25.89
C VAL A 27 -7.24 -4.67 26.55
N TYR A 28 -7.27 -3.62 25.75
CA TYR A 28 -7.68 -2.31 26.20
C TYR A 28 -9.20 -2.32 26.27
N GLU A 29 -9.73 -2.59 27.46
CA GLU A 29 -11.15 -2.58 27.75
C GLU A 29 -11.63 -1.13 27.72
N TYR A 30 -12.40 -0.78 26.69
CA TYR A 30 -13.15 0.47 26.68
C TYR A 30 -14.31 0.31 27.65
N PRO A 31 -14.49 1.19 28.65
CA PRO A 31 -15.70 1.17 29.45
C PRO A 31 -16.88 1.53 28.54
N GLU A 32 -17.69 0.53 28.17
CA GLU A 32 -19.02 0.77 27.64
C GLU A 32 -19.80 1.57 28.69
N ALA A 33 -20.43 2.65 28.25
CA ALA A 33 -21.31 3.43 29.11
C ALA A 33 -22.42 2.51 29.63
N ALA A 34 -22.43 2.28 30.95
CA ALA A 34 -23.46 1.52 31.62
C ALA A 34 -24.84 2.13 31.32
N GLN A 35 -25.64 1.43 30.53
CA GLN A 35 -27.07 1.74 30.42
C GLN A 35 -27.75 1.20 31.68
N THR A 36 -27.98 2.10 32.64
CA THR A 36 -28.84 1.84 33.81
C THR A 36 -30.23 1.37 33.36
N PRO A 37 -30.76 0.26 33.88
CA PRO A 37 -32.15 -0.10 33.66
C PRO A 37 -33.05 0.69 34.62
N THR A 38 -33.87 1.61 34.09
CA THR A 38 -34.98 2.21 34.83
C THR A 38 -36.29 1.54 34.41
N THR A 39 -36.98 0.98 35.39
CA THR A 39 -38.25 0.25 35.29
C THR A 39 -39.45 1.21 35.19
N ALA A 40 -40.20 1.15 34.06
CA ALA A 40 -41.67 1.19 33.80
C ALA A 40 -42.62 2.21 34.52
N PRO A 41 -43.84 2.58 34.00
CA PRO A 41 -44.71 1.77 33.12
C PRO A 41 -45.60 2.46 32.01
N GLU A 42 -45.94 1.63 31.01
CA GLU A 42 -47.26 1.40 30.36
C GLU A 42 -48.00 2.49 29.52
N ALA A 43 -48.00 2.31 28.18
CA ALA A 43 -49.20 2.18 27.31
C ALA A 43 -48.81 2.04 25.81
N MET A 44 -49.27 0.98 25.14
CA MET A 44 -49.17 0.68 23.69
C MET A 44 -50.46 1.16 22.94
N PRO A 45 -50.59 1.12 21.59
CA PRO A 45 -49.78 0.39 20.61
C PRO A 45 -49.43 1.11 19.27
N ALA A 46 -48.59 0.42 18.50
CA ALA A 46 -48.48 0.43 17.03
C ALA A 46 -47.70 1.59 16.37
N SER A 47 -46.43 1.34 16.11
CA SER A 47 -45.82 1.64 14.81
C SER A 47 -44.74 0.62 14.51
N THR A 48 -44.94 -0.10 13.42
CA THR A 48 -44.01 -1.03 12.81
C THR A 48 -42.75 -0.26 12.38
N SER A 49 -41.71 -0.28 13.20
CA SER A 49 -40.36 0.06 12.78
C SER A 49 -39.50 -1.20 12.94
N ALA A 50 -39.22 -1.82 11.79
CA ALA A 50 -38.28 -2.93 11.68
C ALA A 50 -36.95 -2.58 12.33
N PRO A 51 -36.24 -3.54 12.96
CA PRO A 51 -34.92 -3.27 13.48
C PRO A 51 -33.98 -2.92 12.32
N ALA A 52 -33.41 -1.72 12.37
CA ALA A 52 -32.26 -1.34 11.60
C ALA A 52 -31.08 -2.23 12.04
N THR A 53 -30.84 -3.27 11.25
CA THR A 53 -29.61 -4.06 11.25
C THR A 53 -29.42 -4.29 9.75
N ILE A 54 -28.38 -3.76 9.11
CA ILE A 54 -27.03 -4.33 9.15
C ILE A 54 -26.01 -3.19 9.04
N ALA A 55 -25.35 -2.85 10.15
CA ALA A 55 -23.95 -2.45 10.05
C ALA A 55 -23.22 -3.68 9.51
N GLY A 56 -22.84 -3.64 8.23
CA GLY A 56 -22.20 -4.75 7.54
C GLY A 56 -20.98 -5.20 8.31
N THR A 57 -21.08 -6.34 8.99
CA THR A 57 -19.90 -7.09 9.42
C THR A 57 -19.02 -7.25 8.19
N PRO A 58 -17.73 -6.87 8.19
CA PRO A 58 -16.87 -7.07 7.04
C PRO A 58 -16.91 -8.55 6.70
N GLY A 59 -17.61 -8.89 5.61
CA GLY A 59 -17.71 -10.26 5.14
C GLY A 59 -16.29 -10.78 4.90
N PRO A 60 -16.05 -12.09 5.07
CA PRO A 60 -14.75 -12.66 4.78
C PRO A 60 -14.32 -12.25 3.36
N TYR A 61 -13.06 -11.87 3.19
CA TYR A 61 -12.39 -11.59 1.92
C TYR A 61 -12.47 -12.85 1.03
N SER A 62 -13.62 -13.05 0.40
CA SER A 62 -14.01 -14.30 -0.26
C SER A 62 -15.01 -14.12 -1.41
N ASP A 63 -15.37 -12.89 -1.79
CA ASP A 63 -16.08 -12.66 -3.05
C ASP A 63 -15.14 -12.86 -4.23
N TRP A 64 -15.09 -14.11 -4.70
CA TRP A 64 -14.24 -14.52 -5.81
C TRP A 64 -14.50 -13.73 -7.10
N LYS A 65 -15.70 -13.18 -7.31
CA LYS A 65 -16.00 -12.37 -8.51
C LYS A 65 -15.29 -11.03 -8.44
N VAL A 66 -15.26 -10.43 -7.25
CA VAL A 66 -14.53 -9.19 -6.99
C VAL A 66 -13.04 -9.45 -7.17
N LEU A 67 -12.49 -10.52 -6.60
CA LEU A 67 -11.07 -10.86 -6.74
C LEU A 67 -10.67 -11.13 -8.20
N ALA A 68 -11.50 -11.83 -8.96
CA ALA A 68 -11.25 -12.08 -10.38
C ALA A 68 -11.32 -10.80 -11.22
N ARG A 69 -12.17 -9.84 -10.83
CA ARG A 69 -12.23 -8.52 -11.46
C ARG A 69 -11.01 -7.67 -11.10
N GLU A 70 -10.63 -7.66 -9.84
CA GLU A 70 -9.46 -6.95 -9.34
C GLU A 70 -8.18 -7.41 -10.06
N ALA A 71 -7.99 -8.72 -10.23
CA ALA A 71 -6.86 -9.29 -10.97
C ALA A 71 -6.82 -8.82 -12.44
N LYS A 72 -7.99 -8.72 -13.12
CA LYS A 72 -8.07 -8.17 -14.49
C LYS A 72 -7.73 -6.68 -14.50
N ASN A 73 -8.24 -5.92 -13.54
CA ASN A 73 -7.99 -4.51 -13.43
C ASN A 73 -6.50 -4.21 -13.16
N TYR A 74 -5.79 -5.04 -12.39
CA TYR A 74 -4.33 -4.92 -12.23
C TYR A 74 -3.57 -5.11 -13.55
N ALA A 75 -4.00 -6.06 -14.38
CA ALA A 75 -3.36 -6.27 -15.68
C ALA A 75 -3.55 -5.05 -16.61
N GLU A 76 -4.75 -4.45 -16.60
CA GLU A 76 -5.04 -3.22 -17.33
C GLU A 76 -4.26 -2.02 -16.78
N LEU A 77 -4.25 -1.85 -15.46
CA LEU A 77 -3.46 -0.81 -14.78
C LEU A 77 -1.98 -0.92 -15.12
N GLY A 78 -1.42 -2.13 -15.11
CA GLY A 78 -0.03 -2.39 -15.49
C GLY A 78 0.28 -2.07 -16.96
N ALA A 79 -0.71 -2.09 -17.85
CA ALA A 79 -0.55 -1.62 -19.22
C ALA A 79 -0.57 -0.09 -19.32
N LEU A 80 -1.44 0.58 -18.55
CA LEU A 80 -1.53 2.04 -18.48
C LEU A 80 -0.26 2.68 -17.87
N LEU A 81 0.25 2.08 -16.79
CA LEU A 81 1.42 2.56 -16.06
C LEU A 81 2.76 2.15 -16.67
N ARG A 82 2.75 1.47 -17.82
CA ARG A 82 3.96 0.92 -18.43
C ARG A 82 4.86 2.07 -18.91
N ALA A 83 5.97 2.29 -18.22
CA ALA A 83 6.99 3.26 -18.63
C ALA A 83 7.94 2.65 -19.69
N PRO A 84 8.05 3.24 -20.90
CA PRO A 84 9.12 2.94 -21.86
C PRO A 84 10.45 3.56 -21.42
N PRO A 85 11.59 3.14 -21.99
CA PRO A 85 12.70 2.39 -21.36
C PRO A 85 13.46 3.09 -20.20
N GLU A 86 12.90 4.11 -19.58
CA GLU A 86 13.52 4.85 -18.48
C GLU A 86 13.60 4.02 -17.19
N PRO A 87 14.63 4.25 -16.36
CA PRO A 87 14.69 3.64 -15.04
C PRO A 87 13.50 4.10 -14.19
N VAL A 88 12.71 3.12 -13.75
CA VAL A 88 11.62 3.33 -12.81
C VAL A 88 12.21 3.52 -11.42
N LEU A 89 12.01 4.71 -10.85
CA LEU A 89 12.41 5.03 -9.48
C LEU A 89 11.44 4.43 -8.47
N LEU A 90 10.14 4.55 -8.75
CA LEU A 90 9.06 4.11 -7.88
C LEU A 90 7.95 3.54 -8.74
N LEU A 91 7.42 2.38 -8.34
CA LEU A 91 6.18 1.81 -8.86
C LEU A 91 5.39 1.31 -7.67
N GLU A 92 4.18 1.83 -7.49
CA GLU A 92 3.29 1.40 -6.43
C GLU A 92 1.88 1.27 -6.97
N GLN A 93 1.19 0.20 -6.57
CA GLN A 93 -0.16 -0.12 -7.00
C GLN A 93 -0.91 -0.76 -5.84
N GLY A 94 -2.24 -0.60 -5.82
CA GLY A 94 -3.07 -1.27 -4.85
C GLY A 94 -4.56 -1.06 -5.06
N PRO A 95 -5.39 -1.70 -4.21
CA PRO A 95 -6.82 -1.57 -4.26
C PRO A 95 -7.25 -0.16 -3.82
N LEU A 96 -8.24 0.41 -4.50
CA LEU A 96 -8.84 1.70 -4.17
C LEU A 96 -10.03 1.56 -3.22
N ASP A 97 -10.59 0.36 -3.11
CA ASP A 97 -11.72 0.06 -2.26
C ASP A 97 -11.64 -1.33 -1.60
N GLY A 98 -12.62 -1.63 -0.76
CA GLY A 98 -12.66 -2.88 0.00
C GLY A 98 -11.76 -2.92 1.23
N PRO A 99 -11.61 -4.12 1.81
CA PRO A 99 -10.98 -4.30 3.12
C PRO A 99 -9.47 -4.04 3.13
N LEU A 100 -8.82 -4.15 1.98
CA LEU A 100 -7.38 -3.95 1.82
C LEU A 100 -7.05 -2.61 1.14
N ARG A 101 -8.01 -1.69 1.01
CA ARG A 101 -7.82 -0.43 0.27
C ARG A 101 -6.61 0.36 0.76
N GLY A 102 -5.89 0.96 -0.18
CA GLY A 102 -4.70 1.74 0.09
C GLY A 102 -3.47 1.17 -0.59
N PHE A 103 -2.53 2.06 -0.87
CA PHE A 103 -1.16 1.73 -1.25
C PHE A 103 -0.25 2.89 -0.86
N GLY A 104 1.03 2.58 -0.68
CA GLY A 104 1.98 3.57 -0.25
C GLY A 104 3.38 3.01 -0.19
N THR A 105 4.33 3.73 -0.79
CA THR A 105 5.74 3.34 -0.78
C THR A 105 6.67 4.55 -0.76
N THR A 106 7.95 4.28 -0.52
CA THR A 106 9.02 5.26 -0.60
C THR A 106 10.17 4.74 -1.46
N ALA A 107 10.87 5.65 -2.13
CA ALA A 107 12.04 5.34 -2.94
C ALA A 107 13.11 6.39 -2.75
N LYS A 108 14.38 6.00 -2.85
CA LYS A 108 15.51 6.93 -2.80
C LYS A 108 15.80 7.47 -4.19
N VAL A 109 15.56 8.77 -4.39
CA VAL A 109 16.01 9.57 -5.54
C VAL A 109 17.54 9.60 -5.51
N PRO A 110 18.23 9.01 -6.50
CA PRO A 110 19.70 8.91 -6.49
C PRO A 110 20.41 10.21 -6.87
N LEU A 111 19.74 11.10 -7.61
CA LEU A 111 20.27 12.37 -8.07
C LEU A 111 19.14 13.38 -8.23
N ALA A 112 19.38 14.64 -7.86
CA ALA A 112 18.42 15.70 -8.11
C ALA A 112 18.16 15.87 -9.62
N GLY A 113 16.90 16.07 -10.01
CA GLY A 113 16.54 16.15 -11.42
C GLY A 113 15.03 16.24 -11.67
N GLN A 114 14.67 16.14 -12.94
CA GLN A 114 13.28 16.08 -13.38
C GLN A 114 12.82 14.62 -13.46
N TYR A 115 11.63 14.37 -12.94
CA TYR A 115 11.01 13.07 -12.86
C TYR A 115 9.57 13.14 -13.36
N ALA A 116 9.18 12.19 -14.20
CA ALA A 116 7.80 12.04 -14.63
C ALA A 116 7.06 11.17 -13.62
N VAL A 117 5.98 11.72 -13.06
CA VAL A 117 5.04 11.02 -12.20
C VAL A 117 3.80 10.70 -13.01
N THR A 118 3.54 9.43 -13.25
CA THR A 118 2.37 8.96 -13.99
C THR A 118 1.47 8.15 -13.07
N ALA A 119 0.20 8.51 -12.98
CA ALA A 119 -0.78 7.86 -12.14
C ALA A 119 -2.01 7.47 -12.95
N ALA A 120 -2.62 6.34 -12.61
CA ALA A 120 -3.75 5.77 -13.34
C ALA A 120 -4.63 4.93 -12.40
N CYS A 121 -5.82 4.62 -12.87
CA CYS A 121 -6.84 3.94 -12.11
C CYS A 121 -7.73 3.11 -13.03
N VAL A 122 -8.28 2.01 -12.52
CA VAL A 122 -9.23 1.15 -13.22
C VAL A 122 -10.35 0.79 -12.26
N GLY A 123 -11.60 1.01 -12.67
CA GLY A 123 -12.79 0.57 -11.93
C GLY A 123 -13.31 1.51 -10.83
N ALA A 124 -12.69 2.66 -10.59
CA ALA A 124 -13.20 3.71 -9.69
C ALA A 124 -13.18 5.09 -10.37
N SER A 125 -13.50 6.16 -9.65
CA SER A 125 -13.28 7.55 -10.07
C SER A 125 -13.03 8.44 -8.85
N GLY A 126 -12.43 9.61 -9.06
CA GLY A 126 -12.31 10.63 -8.01
C GLY A 126 -11.27 10.37 -6.92
N MET A 127 -10.41 9.36 -7.09
CA MET A 127 -9.31 9.09 -6.17
C MET A 127 -8.10 9.96 -6.48
N LYS A 128 -7.25 10.21 -5.48
CA LYS A 128 -6.03 11.00 -5.62
C LYS A 128 -4.83 10.29 -5.03
N VAL A 129 -3.66 10.51 -5.60
CA VAL A 129 -2.38 10.09 -5.05
C VAL A 129 -1.59 11.32 -4.65
N ALA A 130 -0.98 11.28 -3.46
CA ALA A 130 -0.01 12.26 -3.04
C ALA A 130 1.40 11.73 -3.31
N VAL A 131 2.18 12.49 -4.06
CA VAL A 131 3.60 12.23 -4.32
C VAL A 131 4.41 13.39 -3.76
N GLY A 132 5.38 13.12 -2.89
CA GLY A 132 6.11 14.19 -2.24
C GLY A 132 7.47 13.76 -1.72
N GLN A 133 8.29 14.77 -1.44
CA GLN A 133 9.60 14.60 -0.81
C GLN A 133 9.69 15.60 0.33
N GLU A 134 10.13 15.15 1.50
CA GLU A 134 10.37 16.03 2.63
C GLU A 134 11.62 16.88 2.40
N HIS A 135 11.54 18.16 2.78
CA HIS A 135 12.63 19.13 2.61
C HIS A 135 12.94 19.75 3.96
N PRO A 136 14.17 19.63 4.48
CA PRO A 136 14.54 20.27 5.74
C PRO A 136 14.30 21.79 5.70
N GLY A 137 13.59 22.32 6.69
CA GLY A 137 13.34 23.76 6.82
C GLY A 137 12.21 24.32 5.94
N ALA A 138 11.50 23.48 5.17
CA ALA A 138 10.32 23.88 4.42
C ALA A 138 9.07 23.09 4.88
N PRO A 139 7.87 23.69 4.88
CA PRO A 139 6.64 22.96 5.12
C PRO A 139 6.47 21.84 4.09
N PHE A 140 6.05 20.66 4.56
CA PHE A 140 5.75 19.55 3.67
C PHE A 140 4.54 19.86 2.76
N ARG A 141 4.74 19.77 1.44
CA ARG A 141 3.71 20.02 0.42
C ARG A 141 3.80 18.97 -0.69
N PRO A 142 3.02 17.88 -0.62
CA PRO A 142 3.01 16.88 -1.68
C PRO A 142 2.35 17.43 -2.95
N LEU A 143 2.77 16.93 -4.10
CA LEU A 143 1.99 17.00 -5.32
C LEU A 143 0.81 16.04 -5.20
N GLU A 144 -0.42 16.55 -5.33
CA GLU A 144 -1.60 15.72 -5.48
C GLU A 144 -1.91 15.51 -6.96
N LEU A 145 -1.98 14.24 -7.37
CA LEU A 145 -2.43 13.83 -8.70
C LEU A 145 -3.80 13.16 -8.58
N SER A 146 -4.78 13.72 -9.29
CA SER A 146 -6.03 13.00 -9.52
C SER A 146 -5.77 11.77 -10.36
N LEU A 147 -6.23 10.62 -9.89
CA LEU A 147 -6.26 9.40 -10.67
C LEU A 147 -7.33 9.53 -11.74
N ASP A 148 -6.90 9.66 -12.99
CA ASP A 148 -7.80 9.48 -14.12
C ASP A 148 -8.06 7.99 -14.30
N CYS A 149 -9.32 7.61 -14.25
CA CYS A 149 -9.76 6.23 -14.37
C CYS A 149 -10.26 5.90 -15.79
N ALA A 150 -10.25 6.89 -16.68
CA ALA A 150 -10.45 6.74 -18.11
C ALA A 150 -9.12 6.75 -18.89
N GLY A 151 -7.98 6.95 -18.21
CA GLY A 151 -6.69 7.14 -18.85
C GLY A 151 -5.52 7.22 -17.88
N VAL A 152 -4.55 8.06 -18.19
CA VAL A 152 -3.35 8.30 -17.38
C VAL A 152 -3.19 9.79 -17.12
N THR A 153 -2.86 10.15 -15.89
CA THR A 153 -2.44 11.50 -15.51
C THR A 153 -0.92 11.50 -15.39
N SER A 154 -0.23 12.41 -16.09
CA SER A 154 1.22 12.53 -15.99
C SER A 154 1.65 13.97 -15.71
N GLN A 155 2.58 14.15 -14.79
CA GLN A 155 3.20 15.44 -14.48
C GLN A 155 4.70 15.28 -14.25
N VAL A 156 5.48 16.27 -14.70
CA VAL A 156 6.91 16.34 -14.44
C VAL A 156 7.15 17.20 -13.20
N ILE A 157 7.94 16.67 -12.26
CA ILE A 157 8.34 17.38 -11.04
C ILE A 157 9.85 17.37 -10.86
N ALA A 158 10.36 18.39 -10.18
CA ALA A 158 11.72 18.40 -9.68
C ALA A 158 11.80 17.62 -8.37
N LEU A 159 12.69 16.64 -8.31
CA LEU A 159 13.07 15.94 -7.08
C LEU A 159 14.53 16.24 -6.74
N GLN A 160 14.84 16.29 -5.45
CA GLN A 160 16.21 16.34 -4.93
C GLN A 160 16.71 14.93 -4.60
N GLU A 161 18.02 14.77 -4.45
CA GLU A 161 18.57 13.54 -3.86
C GLU A 161 17.97 13.33 -2.46
N GLY A 162 17.42 12.15 -2.20
CA GLY A 162 16.71 11.88 -0.95
C GLY A 162 15.53 10.93 -1.12
N TYR A 163 14.63 10.84 -0.15
CA TYR A 163 13.45 9.97 -0.23
C TYR A 163 12.26 10.70 -0.84
N VAL A 164 11.65 10.09 -1.85
CA VAL A 164 10.32 10.44 -2.34
C VAL A 164 9.33 9.39 -1.85
N PHE A 165 8.11 9.80 -1.57
CA PHE A 165 7.02 8.88 -1.25
C PHE A 165 5.87 9.07 -2.23
N ALA A 166 5.07 8.03 -2.36
CA ALA A 166 3.78 8.10 -3.05
C ALA A 166 2.75 7.28 -2.26
N HIS A 167 1.58 7.85 -1.98
CA HIS A 167 0.50 7.14 -1.31
C HIS A 167 -0.88 7.56 -1.82
N LEU A 168 -1.83 6.62 -1.75
CA LEU A 168 -3.23 6.91 -2.02
C LEU A 168 -3.81 7.83 -0.93
N LEU A 169 -4.45 8.93 -1.33
CA LEU A 169 -5.26 9.73 -0.44
C LEU A 169 -6.61 9.04 -0.25
N LEU A 170 -6.75 8.34 0.86
CA LEU A 170 -8.01 7.72 1.22
C LEU A 170 -9.04 8.81 1.57
N PRO A 171 -10.25 8.78 0.97
CA PRO A 171 -11.33 9.61 1.48
C PRO A 171 -11.62 9.24 2.94
N GLY A 172 -12.26 10.16 3.67
CA GLY A 172 -12.68 9.95 5.05
C GLY A 172 -13.45 8.63 5.24
N PRO A 173 -13.59 8.14 6.48
CA PRO A 173 -14.26 6.89 6.76
C PRO A 173 -15.64 6.86 6.11
N GLY A 174 -15.89 5.85 5.27
CA GLY A 174 -17.10 5.68 4.48
C GLY A 174 -17.12 4.33 3.77
N ASP A 175 -18.23 4.04 3.09
CA ASP A 175 -18.42 2.80 2.37
C ASP A 175 -17.40 2.67 1.24
N ALA A 176 -16.54 1.65 1.34
CA ALA A 176 -15.65 1.22 0.27
C ALA A 176 -16.25 -0.06 -0.33
N PRO A 177 -17.06 0.03 -1.40
CA PRO A 177 -17.99 -1.01 -1.84
C PRO A 177 -17.35 -2.33 -2.29
N TRP A 178 -16.02 -2.40 -2.31
CA TRP A 178 -15.22 -3.56 -2.72
C TRP A 178 -15.60 -4.03 -4.13
N THR A 179 -15.36 -3.16 -5.09
CA THR A 179 -15.68 -3.38 -6.51
C THR A 179 -14.52 -4.03 -7.27
N GLY A 180 -13.34 -4.16 -6.65
CA GLY A 180 -12.11 -4.60 -7.29
C GLY A 180 -11.41 -3.46 -8.03
N ALA A 181 -11.70 -2.21 -7.66
CA ALA A 181 -11.04 -1.05 -8.23
C ALA A 181 -9.59 -0.98 -7.76
N VAL A 182 -8.69 -0.63 -8.69
CA VAL A 182 -7.25 -0.54 -8.43
C VAL A 182 -6.70 0.76 -8.98
N GLY A 183 -5.61 1.22 -8.39
CA GLY A 183 -4.89 2.38 -8.87
C GLY A 183 -3.41 2.24 -8.60
N GLY A 184 -2.64 3.13 -9.20
CA GLY A 184 -1.21 3.12 -9.00
C GLY A 184 -0.52 4.34 -9.57
N VAL A 185 0.77 4.38 -9.30
CA VAL A 185 1.65 5.50 -9.61
C VAL A 185 3.03 4.97 -9.98
N THR A 186 3.64 5.62 -10.95
CA THR A 186 5.03 5.41 -11.34
C THR A 186 5.78 6.72 -11.27
N VAL A 187 7.04 6.67 -10.87
CA VAL A 187 7.99 7.78 -10.96
C VAL A 187 9.16 7.30 -11.79
N THR A 188 9.48 8.02 -12.86
CA THR A 188 10.58 7.68 -13.77
C THR A 188 11.48 8.88 -13.96
N GLY A 189 12.79 8.64 -14.11
CA GLY A 189 13.72 9.71 -14.45
C GLY A 189 13.45 10.18 -15.88
N THR A 190 13.38 11.48 -16.12
CA THR A 190 13.37 12.00 -17.50
C THR A 190 14.82 12.14 -17.92
N GLY A 191 15.39 11.13 -18.58
CA GLY A 191 16.80 11.05 -18.95
C GLY A 191 17.41 12.39 -19.41
N SER A 192 18.14 13.04 -18.50
CA SER A 192 19.12 14.10 -18.79
C SER A 192 20.27 14.10 -17.78
N GLY A 193 20.64 12.91 -17.28
CA GLY A 193 21.76 12.73 -16.34
C GLY A 193 22.57 11.44 -16.53
N ALA A 194 22.16 10.54 -17.43
CA ALA A 194 22.92 9.33 -17.72
C ALA A 194 23.70 9.49 -19.02
N THR A 195 24.84 10.18 -18.97
CA THR A 195 25.91 9.80 -19.89
C THR A 195 26.48 8.49 -19.35
N PRO A 196 26.34 7.35 -20.05
CA PRO A 196 27.09 6.17 -19.67
C PRO A 196 28.56 6.53 -19.87
N THR A 197 29.29 6.74 -18.78
CA THR A 197 30.75 6.85 -18.84
C THR A 197 31.27 5.51 -19.33
N ALA A 198 31.35 5.33 -20.64
CA ALA A 198 32.14 4.29 -21.25
C ALA A 198 33.56 4.49 -20.73
N ARG A 199 34.00 3.63 -19.80
CA ARG A 199 35.41 3.53 -19.45
C ARG A 199 36.13 3.10 -20.72
N LEU A 200 36.71 4.06 -21.43
CA LEU A 200 37.76 3.79 -22.40
C LEU A 200 38.89 3.10 -21.64
N HIS A 201 39.04 1.79 -21.86
CA HIS A 201 40.28 1.09 -21.58
C HIS A 201 41.34 1.59 -22.57
N PRO A 202 42.52 2.02 -22.10
CA PRO A 202 43.62 2.28 -23.02
C PRO A 202 44.07 0.96 -23.66
N PRO A 203 44.48 0.97 -24.94
CA PRO A 203 45.03 -0.21 -25.58
C PRO A 203 46.32 -0.62 -24.86
N ARG A 204 46.41 -1.89 -24.48
CA ARG A 204 47.70 -2.50 -24.12
C ARG A 204 48.61 -2.44 -25.35
N GLN A 205 49.78 -1.83 -25.18
CA GLN A 205 50.93 -2.06 -26.06
C GLN A 205 51.48 -3.47 -25.82
#